data_AF-A0A1Y3MYZ0-F1
#
_entry.id   AF-A0A1Y3MYZ0-F1
#
_cell.length_a   1.000
_cell.length_b   1.000
_cell.length_c   1.000
_cell.angle_alpha   90.00
_cell.angle_beta   90.00
_cell.angle_gamma   90.00
#
_symmetry.space_group_name_H-M   'P 1'
#
loop_
_entity.id
_entity.type
_entity.pdbx_description
1 polymer ?
#
loop_
_entity_poly.entity_id
_entity_poly.type
_entity_poly.pdbx_seq_one_letter_code
_entity_poly.pdbx_strand_id
1 'polypeptide(L)'
;SLNLNIESSIFEDNESSNGAEYFGGGIYSDFVGLKSSKLNNVEFTKNYAYAGGALYTTNNNEETMFNVYDKENVIFNNNTSESHGNNYATGPYMINLMSEVNQVSITSGELYPLKFNIVDEYNQLIYDYYKYYSSIYISVENYDYNNEEDSYYNNNDDIHENKMTGNICIFSKDFNLKFSLDNKMNINFNVDNVNVTIKDCKDDYIKMYDKNNFYHCESPLCNDECPLKEKRAICIKKGSEFTNNKYSNECKCLDGWNGNNCNEKEFAKYDKTILYSNGYIAYINHFYYK
;
A
#
# COMPACT_ATOMS: atom_id res chain seq x y z
N SER A 1 -28.13 13.04 26.73
CA SER A 1 -26.66 13.15 26.71
C SER A 1 -26.18 13.27 28.14
N LEU A 2 -24.96 12.79 28.41
CA LEU A 2 -24.26 13.02 29.66
C LEU A 2 -23.21 14.12 29.41
N ASN A 3 -23.12 15.07 30.33
CA ASN A 3 -22.04 16.07 30.33
C ASN A 3 -21.15 15.75 31.53
N LEU A 4 -19.88 15.45 31.28
CA LEU A 4 -18.88 15.24 32.31
C LEU A 4 -18.05 16.53 32.45
N ASN A 5 -18.00 17.07 33.66
CA ASN A 5 -17.13 18.20 33.97
C ASN A 5 -16.04 17.70 34.91
N ILE A 6 -14.78 17.84 34.49
CA ILE A 6 -13.60 17.52 35.29
C ILE A 6 -12.88 18.84 35.54
N GLU A 7 -12.72 19.18 36.81
CA GLU A 7 -12.17 20.46 37.23
C GLU A 7 -11.02 20.25 38.21
N SER A 8 -9.95 21.04 38.08
CA SER A 8 -8.85 21.14 39.06
C SER A 8 -8.30 19.77 39.47
N SER A 9 -8.00 18.93 38.49
CA SER A 9 -7.61 17.53 38.67
C SER A 9 -6.25 17.25 38.03
N ILE A 10 -5.47 16.36 38.65
CA ILE A 10 -4.19 15.88 38.11
C ILE A 10 -4.30 14.37 37.94
N PHE A 11 -3.99 13.90 36.73
CA PHE A 11 -3.87 12.48 36.37
C PHE A 11 -2.40 12.19 36.12
N GLU A 12 -1.77 11.43 37.02
CA GLU A 12 -0.33 11.25 37.00
C GLU A 12 0.15 9.80 37.17
N ASP A 13 1.28 9.52 36.52
CA ASP A 13 2.20 8.40 36.82
C ASP A 13 1.55 7.01 36.83
N ASN A 14 0.80 6.68 35.77
CA ASN A 14 0.43 5.29 35.54
C ASN A 14 1.59 4.48 34.91
N GLU A 15 2.58 5.13 34.29
CA GLU A 15 3.71 4.52 33.59
C GLU A 15 4.54 3.62 34.52
N SER A 16 4.78 4.04 35.76
CA SER A 16 5.56 3.28 36.75
C SER A 16 4.89 1.99 37.25
N SER A 17 3.58 1.82 36.99
CA SER A 17 2.77 0.68 37.46
C SER A 17 2.42 -0.36 36.38
N ASN A 18 3.12 -0.35 35.24
CA ASN A 18 2.68 -0.92 33.96
C ASN A 18 1.41 -0.18 33.50
N GLY A 19 1.59 0.94 32.80
CA GLY A 19 0.51 1.84 32.37
C GLY A 19 -0.66 1.13 31.67
N ALA A 20 -1.74 1.88 31.40
CA ALA A 20 -2.96 1.30 30.86
C ALA A 20 -2.66 0.39 29.65
N GLU A 21 -3.11 -0.86 29.71
CA GLU A 21 -2.73 -1.89 28.73
C GLU A 21 -3.12 -1.48 27.29
N TYR A 22 -4.23 -0.75 27.13
CA TYR A 22 -4.76 -0.40 25.82
C TYR A 22 -5.00 1.10 25.59
N PHE A 23 -5.72 1.80 26.48
CA PHE A 23 -6.23 3.13 26.13
C PHE A 23 -6.18 4.13 27.28
N GLY A 24 -5.89 5.41 26.94
CA GLY A 24 -6.31 6.55 27.75
C GLY A 24 -5.69 6.56 29.14
N GLY A 25 -4.36 6.57 29.23
CA GLY A 25 -3.63 6.28 30.47
C GLY A 25 -4.10 7.04 31.73
N GLY A 26 -4.67 8.23 31.56
CA GLY A 26 -5.45 8.92 32.59
C GLY A 26 -6.96 8.72 32.45
N ILE A 27 -7.53 8.94 31.26
CA ILE A 27 -8.98 8.83 31.00
C ILE A 27 -9.24 8.02 29.73
N TYR A 28 -10.11 7.01 29.85
CA TYR A 28 -10.72 6.29 28.74
C TYR A 28 -12.25 6.47 28.75
N SER A 29 -12.85 6.67 27.58
CA SER A 29 -14.30 6.58 27.42
C SER A 29 -14.73 6.03 26.05
N ASP A 30 -15.59 5.03 26.07
CA ASP A 30 -16.31 4.53 24.88
C ASP A 30 -17.79 4.94 24.86
N PHE A 31 -18.21 5.75 25.82
CA PHE A 31 -19.61 6.09 25.99
C PHE A 31 -20.06 7.12 24.95
N VAL A 32 -20.72 6.65 23.89
CA VAL A 32 -21.29 7.47 22.80
C VAL A 32 -22.25 8.58 23.30
N GLY A 33 -22.82 8.42 24.49
CA GLY A 33 -23.68 9.42 25.12
C GLY A 33 -22.94 10.63 25.70
N LEU A 34 -21.60 10.59 25.75
CA LEU A 34 -20.70 11.63 26.25
C LEU A 34 -20.41 12.67 25.16
N LYS A 35 -21.41 13.49 24.83
CA LYS A 35 -21.33 14.41 23.68
C LYS A 35 -20.54 15.69 23.94
N SER A 36 -20.38 16.10 25.20
CA SER A 36 -19.67 17.35 25.53
C SER A 36 -19.12 17.27 26.95
N SER A 37 -17.84 16.92 27.08
CA SER A 37 -17.14 16.96 28.35
C SER A 37 -16.24 18.18 28.45
N LYS A 38 -16.22 18.83 29.62
CA LYS A 38 -15.35 19.97 29.88
C LYS A 38 -14.20 19.55 30.80
N LEU A 39 -12.99 19.88 30.37
CA LEU A 39 -11.80 19.84 31.19
C LEU A 39 -11.46 21.28 31.55
N ASN A 40 -11.33 21.58 32.84
CA ASN A 40 -10.98 22.91 33.33
C ASN A 40 -9.88 22.81 34.37
N ASN A 41 -8.72 23.40 34.10
CA ASN A 41 -7.54 23.28 34.95
C ASN A 41 -7.18 21.81 35.26
N VAL A 42 -6.99 21.01 34.21
CA VAL A 42 -6.65 19.59 34.29
C VAL A 42 -5.23 19.36 33.79
N GLU A 43 -4.45 18.58 34.52
CA GLU A 43 -3.10 18.18 34.11
C GLU A 43 -3.02 16.66 33.93
N PHE A 44 -2.42 16.23 32.83
CA PHE A 44 -2.03 14.85 32.56
C PHE A 44 -0.51 14.76 32.47
N THR A 45 0.12 14.05 33.39
CA THR A 45 1.58 13.96 33.46
C THR A 45 2.09 12.53 33.57
N LYS A 46 3.06 12.16 32.73
CA LYS A 46 3.70 10.82 32.72
C LYS A 46 2.71 9.66 32.64
N ASN A 47 1.68 9.82 31.82
CA ASN A 47 0.75 8.74 31.53
C ASN A 47 1.21 7.93 30.30
N TYR A 48 0.89 6.65 30.30
CA TYR A 48 1.21 5.66 29.29
C TYR A 48 -0.03 4.84 28.94
N ALA A 49 -0.23 4.59 27.64
CA ALA A 49 -1.18 3.62 27.12
C ALA A 49 -0.77 3.13 25.73
N TYR A 50 -1.37 2.06 25.21
CA TYR A 50 -1.14 1.68 23.81
C TYR A 50 -1.60 2.78 22.85
N ALA A 51 -2.79 3.36 23.02
CA ALA A 51 -3.22 4.56 22.29
C ALA A 51 -3.80 5.62 23.24
N GLY A 52 -3.51 6.89 22.97
CA GLY A 52 -3.99 7.98 23.82
C GLY A 52 -3.31 7.96 25.19
N GLY A 53 -2.02 8.27 25.25
CA GLY A 53 -1.21 8.09 26.45
C GLY A 53 -1.80 8.73 27.71
N ALA A 54 -2.51 9.86 27.58
CA ALA A 54 -3.32 10.42 28.64
C ALA A 54 -4.83 10.24 28.46
N LEU A 55 -5.37 10.51 27.27
CA LEU A 55 -6.80 10.51 27.01
C LEU A 55 -7.16 9.67 25.78
N TYR A 56 -8.19 8.84 25.88
CA TYR A 56 -8.72 8.12 24.73
C TYR A 56 -10.23 8.16 24.72
N THR A 57 -10.80 8.46 23.54
CA THR A 57 -12.25 8.39 23.32
C THR A 57 -12.61 7.61 22.07
N THR A 58 -13.79 6.99 22.07
CA THR A 58 -14.29 6.41 20.82
C THR A 58 -14.57 7.48 19.79
N ASN A 59 -14.23 7.18 18.54
CA ASN A 59 -14.65 7.98 17.39
C ASN A 59 -16.18 7.98 17.32
N ASN A 60 -16.78 9.16 17.15
CA ASN A 60 -18.23 9.33 17.02
C ASN A 60 -18.64 10.13 15.77
N ASN A 61 -17.73 10.44 14.85
CA ASN A 61 -17.97 11.12 13.56
C ASN A 61 -18.63 12.51 13.60
N GLU A 62 -19.21 12.94 14.73
CA GLU A 62 -20.05 14.14 14.83
C GLU A 62 -19.48 15.22 15.76
N GLU A 63 -18.60 14.89 16.71
CA GLU A 63 -17.91 15.86 17.60
C GLU A 63 -16.86 15.13 18.47
N THR A 64 -15.69 15.76 18.70
CA THR A 64 -14.67 15.23 19.62
C THR A 64 -15.17 15.38 21.06
N MET A 65 -15.24 14.28 21.83
CA MET A 65 -15.84 14.26 23.18
C MET A 65 -15.21 15.24 24.18
N PHE A 66 -13.92 15.54 24.01
CA PHE A 66 -13.17 16.52 24.80
C PHE A 66 -12.51 17.54 23.87
N ASN A 67 -12.54 18.82 24.23
CA ASN A 67 -11.73 19.83 23.54
C ASN A 67 -10.27 19.74 24.00
N VAL A 68 -9.51 18.82 23.42
CA VAL A 68 -8.09 18.60 23.72
C VAL A 68 -7.16 19.72 23.24
N TYR A 69 -7.69 20.68 22.47
CA TYR A 69 -6.94 21.83 21.96
C TYR A 69 -6.91 23.02 22.92
N ASP A 70 -7.71 22.98 24.01
CA ASP A 70 -7.75 24.02 25.02
C ASP A 70 -6.53 23.96 25.96
N LYS A 71 -5.43 24.58 25.52
CA LYS A 71 -4.16 24.60 26.25
C LYS A 71 -4.18 25.47 27.51
N GLU A 72 -5.18 26.33 27.69
CA GLU A 72 -5.32 27.13 28.91
C GLU A 72 -5.88 26.28 30.04
N ASN A 73 -6.74 25.32 29.71
CA ASN A 73 -7.44 24.48 30.67
C ASN A 73 -6.90 23.05 30.77
N VAL A 74 -6.11 22.60 29.79
CA VAL A 74 -5.56 21.24 29.76
C VAL A 74 -4.06 21.27 29.52
N ILE A 75 -3.31 20.70 30.46
CA ILE A 75 -1.85 20.57 30.39
C ILE A 75 -1.50 19.10 30.16
N PHE A 76 -0.68 18.84 29.13
CA PHE A 76 -0.13 17.52 28.87
C PHE A 76 1.39 17.55 29.02
N ASN A 77 1.94 16.69 29.87
CA ASN A 77 3.36 16.68 30.20
C ASN A 77 3.94 15.26 30.16
N ASN A 78 4.87 14.98 29.24
CA ASN A 78 5.58 13.70 29.15
C ASN A 78 4.66 12.44 29.11
N ASN A 79 3.46 12.54 28.54
CA ASN A 79 2.66 11.35 28.26
C ASN A 79 3.22 10.64 27.01
N THR A 80 3.07 9.32 26.93
CA THR A 80 3.59 8.51 25.82
C THR A 80 2.59 7.44 25.40
N SER A 81 2.67 7.03 24.13
CA SER A 81 1.84 5.96 23.58
C SER A 81 2.61 5.11 22.57
N GLU A 82 2.25 3.84 22.44
CA GLU A 82 2.89 2.92 21.48
C GLU A 82 2.34 3.04 20.06
N SER A 83 1.02 3.12 19.93
CA SER A 83 0.29 3.11 18.67
C SER A 83 0.19 4.50 18.06
N HIS A 84 -0.49 5.42 18.76
CA HIS A 84 -0.70 6.79 18.32
C HIS A 84 -1.23 7.66 19.48
N GLY A 85 -0.99 8.96 19.35
CA GLY A 85 -1.49 9.96 20.29
C GLY A 85 -0.90 9.86 21.68
N ASN A 86 0.30 10.40 21.86
CA ASN A 86 0.96 10.45 23.17
C ASN A 86 0.09 11.12 24.24
N ASN A 87 -0.67 12.15 23.87
CA ASN A 87 -1.52 12.89 24.79
C ASN A 87 -2.98 12.43 24.68
N TYR A 88 -3.50 12.40 23.47
CA TYR A 88 -4.89 12.06 23.22
C TYR A 88 -5.01 11.28 21.91
N ALA A 89 -5.98 10.38 21.83
CA ALA A 89 -6.26 9.61 20.63
C ALA A 89 -7.73 9.20 20.56
N THR A 90 -8.17 8.77 19.38
CA THR A 90 -9.43 8.03 19.23
C THR A 90 -9.24 6.69 18.55
N GLY A 91 -10.32 5.94 18.39
CA GLY A 91 -10.32 4.80 17.47
C GLY A 91 -10.14 5.24 16.00
N PRO A 92 -9.89 4.29 15.08
CA PRO A 92 -9.87 4.52 13.64
C PRO A 92 -11.07 5.33 13.17
N TYR A 93 -10.79 6.35 12.37
CA TYR A 93 -11.78 7.27 11.82
C TYR A 93 -11.78 7.29 10.30
N MET A 94 -10.60 7.24 9.70
CA MET A 94 -10.47 7.40 8.25
C MET A 94 -9.39 6.50 7.66
N ILE A 95 -9.73 5.88 6.52
CA ILE A 95 -8.80 5.15 5.67
C ILE A 95 -8.46 6.02 4.48
N ASN A 96 -7.18 6.33 4.33
CA ASN A 96 -6.62 7.12 3.24
C ASN A 96 -5.84 6.19 2.31
N LEU A 97 -6.10 6.27 1.00
CA LEU A 97 -5.22 5.64 0.01
C LEU A 97 -3.91 6.42 -0.05
N MET A 98 -2.77 5.72 0.04
CA MET A 98 -1.46 6.38 0.07
C MET A 98 -0.99 6.89 -1.30
N SER A 99 -1.56 6.39 -2.40
CA SER A 99 -1.22 6.91 -3.73
C SER A 99 -1.99 8.20 -3.97
N GLU A 100 -1.27 9.28 -4.30
CA GLU A 100 -1.86 10.60 -4.65
C GLU A 100 -2.72 10.59 -5.91
N VAL A 101 -2.90 9.43 -6.55
CA VAL A 101 -3.56 9.31 -7.85
C VAL A 101 -4.80 8.45 -7.67
N ASN A 102 -5.97 9.07 -7.86
CA ASN A 102 -7.24 8.37 -8.09
C ASN A 102 -7.25 7.61 -9.43
N GLN A 103 -6.11 7.60 -10.15
CA GLN A 103 -5.93 6.87 -11.38
C GLN A 103 -4.67 6.00 -11.29
N VAL A 104 -4.86 4.71 -11.47
CA VAL A 104 -3.78 3.73 -11.56
C VAL A 104 -3.71 3.22 -12.98
N SER A 105 -2.51 2.99 -13.50
CA SER A 105 -2.34 2.33 -14.79
C SER A 105 -1.48 1.10 -14.61
N ILE A 106 -2.04 -0.05 -14.99
CA ILE A 106 -1.42 -1.37 -14.82
C ILE A 106 -1.37 -2.08 -16.16
N THR A 107 -0.33 -2.87 -16.40
CA THR A 107 -0.32 -3.81 -17.54
C THR A 107 -1.10 -5.06 -17.14
N SER A 108 -1.87 -5.66 -18.06
CA SER A 108 -2.60 -6.89 -17.73
C SER A 108 -1.66 -7.99 -17.23
N GLY A 109 -2.00 -8.62 -16.10
CA GLY A 109 -1.18 -9.63 -15.44
C GLY A 109 -0.15 -9.09 -14.43
N GLU A 110 0.04 -7.77 -14.33
CA GLU A 110 0.88 -7.17 -13.30
C GLU A 110 0.15 -7.10 -11.94
N LEU A 111 0.90 -7.34 -10.86
CA LEU A 111 0.42 -7.11 -9.50
C LEU A 111 0.61 -5.64 -9.12
N TYR A 112 -0.47 -4.98 -8.71
CA TYR A 112 -0.43 -3.61 -8.22
C TYR A 112 -0.86 -3.52 -6.75
N PRO A 113 0.06 -3.26 -5.81
CA PRO A 113 -0.28 -3.19 -4.40
C PRO A 113 -0.93 -1.84 -4.05
N LEU A 114 -2.21 -1.87 -3.68
CA LEU A 114 -2.87 -0.74 -3.05
C LEU A 114 -2.43 -0.64 -1.58
N LYS A 115 -2.04 0.57 -1.17
CA LYS A 115 -1.58 0.84 0.20
C LYS A 115 -2.48 1.86 0.85
N PHE A 116 -2.89 1.59 2.08
CA PHE A 116 -3.77 2.44 2.85
C PHE A 116 -3.13 2.82 4.18
N ASN A 117 -3.39 4.05 4.60
CA ASN A 117 -3.10 4.54 5.94
C ASN A 117 -4.41 4.68 6.71
N ILE A 118 -4.40 4.33 7.99
CA ILE A 118 -5.54 4.50 8.88
C ILE A 118 -5.20 5.62 9.86
N VAL A 119 -6.10 6.59 10.00
CA VAL A 119 -5.94 7.71 10.93
C VAL A 119 -7.12 7.78 11.89
N ASP A 120 -6.89 8.37 13.06
CA ASP A 120 -7.92 8.69 14.06
C ASP A 120 -8.64 10.02 13.74
N GLU A 121 -9.61 10.44 14.58
CA GLU A 121 -10.37 11.69 14.36
C GLU A 121 -9.51 12.95 14.41
N TYR A 122 -8.33 12.86 15.01
CA TYR A 122 -7.35 13.94 15.12
C TYR A 122 -6.29 13.89 14.01
N ASN A 123 -6.51 13.07 12.97
CA ASN A 123 -5.58 12.82 11.85
C ASN A 123 -4.22 12.22 12.28
N GLN A 124 -4.19 11.48 13.38
CA GLN A 124 -2.99 10.78 13.85
C GLN A 124 -2.90 9.41 13.18
N LEU A 125 -1.74 9.08 12.61
CA LEU A 125 -1.51 7.79 11.96
C LEU A 125 -1.47 6.66 12.98
N ILE A 126 -2.29 5.63 12.77
CA ILE A 126 -2.41 4.49 13.67
C ILE A 126 -1.38 3.43 13.29
N TYR A 127 -0.48 3.09 14.23
CA TYR A 127 0.43 1.96 14.11
C TYR A 127 -0.06 0.81 14.98
N ASP A 128 -0.56 -0.27 14.37
CA ASP A 128 -1.19 -1.37 15.10
C ASP A 128 -0.27 -2.58 15.31
N TYR A 129 0.79 -2.41 16.10
CA TYR A 129 1.77 -3.47 16.37
C TYR A 129 1.16 -4.73 17.03
N TYR A 130 0.14 -4.54 17.88
CA TYR A 130 -0.55 -5.64 18.58
C TYR A 130 -1.78 -6.17 17.87
N LYS A 131 -2.07 -5.70 16.64
CA LYS A 131 -3.20 -6.19 15.83
C LYS A 131 -4.57 -5.98 16.49
N TYR A 132 -4.71 -4.95 17.32
CA TYR A 132 -5.98 -4.61 17.98
C TYR A 132 -7.09 -4.32 16.96
N TYR A 133 -6.73 -3.71 15.82
CA TYR A 133 -7.63 -3.37 14.72
C TYR A 133 -7.58 -4.39 13.57
N SER A 134 -7.15 -5.63 13.83
CA SER A 134 -7.08 -6.70 12.82
C SER A 134 -8.42 -7.14 12.24
N SER A 135 -9.53 -6.68 12.81
CA SER A 135 -10.88 -6.89 12.28
C SER A 135 -11.25 -5.90 11.17
N ILE A 136 -10.39 -4.96 10.78
CA ILE A 136 -10.63 -4.07 9.63
C ILE A 136 -10.37 -4.85 8.34
N TYR A 137 -11.45 -5.25 7.68
CA TYR A 137 -11.42 -5.88 6.36
C TYR A 137 -11.97 -4.92 5.31
N ILE A 138 -11.12 -4.62 4.31
CA ILE A 138 -11.48 -3.80 3.15
C ILE A 138 -12.02 -4.72 2.07
N SER A 139 -13.24 -4.42 1.64
CA SER A 139 -13.84 -4.97 0.44
C SER A 139 -13.61 -4.05 -0.74
N VAL A 140 -13.40 -4.67 -1.90
CA VAL A 140 -13.18 -3.99 -3.18
C VAL A 140 -14.31 -4.41 -4.11
N GLU A 141 -14.95 -3.46 -4.78
CA GLU A 141 -15.97 -3.72 -5.80
C GLU A 141 -15.68 -2.96 -7.09
N ASN A 142 -16.11 -3.54 -8.22
CA ASN A 142 -16.13 -2.82 -9.49
C ASN A 142 -17.39 -1.94 -9.54
N TYR A 143 -17.19 -0.62 -9.52
CA TYR A 143 -18.28 0.35 -9.52
C TYR A 143 -19.06 0.38 -10.83
N ASP A 144 -18.40 0.12 -11.97
CA ASP A 144 -19.02 0.22 -13.29
C ASP A 144 -20.03 -0.93 -13.52
N TYR A 145 -19.79 -2.10 -12.94
CA TYR A 145 -20.66 -3.27 -13.07
C TYR A 145 -22.04 -3.10 -12.40
N ASN A 146 -22.14 -2.24 -11.39
CA ASN A 146 -23.34 -2.12 -10.57
C ASN A 146 -24.30 -1.00 -11.03
N ASN A 147 -23.90 -0.17 -12.01
CA ASN A 147 -24.71 0.95 -12.50
C ASN A 147 -25.44 0.66 -13.83
N GLU A 148 -25.16 -0.47 -14.48
CA GLU A 148 -25.90 -0.89 -15.66
C GLU A 148 -27.10 -1.76 -15.24
N GLU A 149 -28.30 -1.17 -15.30
CA GLU A 149 -29.58 -1.90 -15.29
C GLU A 149 -29.78 -2.80 -16.53
N ASP A 150 -28.77 -2.99 -17.37
CA ASP A 150 -28.87 -3.69 -18.64
C ASP A 150 -27.93 -4.92 -18.71
N SER A 151 -28.48 -6.09 -18.38
CA SER A 151 -28.02 -7.33 -19.05
C SER A 151 -29.20 -8.27 -19.31
N TYR A 152 -30.20 -7.75 -20.02
CA TYR A 152 -31.09 -8.58 -20.82
C TYR A 152 -30.63 -8.51 -22.29
N TYR A 153 -30.14 -9.66 -22.79
CA TYR A 153 -29.71 -9.96 -24.17
C TYR A 153 -28.36 -9.40 -24.66
N ASN A 154 -27.38 -10.30 -24.83
CA ASN A 154 -26.96 -10.71 -26.17
C ASN A 154 -26.33 -12.11 -26.17
N ASN A 155 -26.80 -12.91 -27.13
CA ASN A 155 -26.22 -14.19 -27.51
C ASN A 155 -25.09 -13.94 -28.52
N ASN A 156 -24.02 -14.71 -28.37
CA ASN A 156 -22.92 -14.98 -29.30
C ASN A 156 -21.70 -14.02 -29.25
N ASP A 157 -20.56 -14.61 -28.86
CA ASP A 157 -19.15 -14.16 -28.98
C ASP A 157 -18.54 -13.15 -27.98
N ASP A 158 -19.21 -12.83 -26.87
CA ASP A 158 -18.67 -11.85 -25.92
C ASP A 158 -17.65 -12.45 -24.93
N ILE A 159 -16.40 -12.05 -25.12
CA ILE A 159 -15.26 -12.15 -24.19
C ILE A 159 -15.77 -11.80 -22.79
N HIS A 160 -15.60 -12.69 -21.81
CA HIS A 160 -15.87 -12.33 -20.42
C HIS A 160 -15.01 -11.11 -20.08
N GLU A 161 -15.62 -9.96 -19.83
CA GLU A 161 -14.83 -8.72 -19.86
C GLU A 161 -14.07 -8.49 -18.56
N ASN A 162 -14.63 -8.92 -17.42
CA ASN A 162 -14.13 -8.65 -16.09
C ASN A 162 -14.56 -9.76 -15.10
N LYS A 163 -13.66 -10.23 -14.23
CA LYS A 163 -13.97 -11.18 -13.14
C LYS A 163 -13.27 -10.76 -11.85
N MET A 164 -14.06 -10.69 -10.78
CA MET A 164 -13.56 -10.41 -9.43
C MET A 164 -13.90 -11.58 -8.51
N THR A 165 -12.96 -12.01 -7.67
CA THR A 165 -13.17 -13.09 -6.70
C THR A 165 -12.44 -12.71 -5.40
N GLY A 166 -13.19 -12.11 -4.47
CA GLY A 166 -12.61 -11.44 -3.30
C GLY A 166 -11.73 -10.26 -3.74
N ASN A 167 -10.52 -10.18 -3.18
CA ASN A 167 -9.54 -9.13 -3.50
C ASN A 167 -8.65 -9.45 -4.71
N ILE A 168 -8.98 -10.50 -5.47
CA ILE A 168 -8.29 -10.86 -6.71
C ILE A 168 -9.17 -10.46 -7.87
N CYS A 169 -8.60 -9.71 -8.79
CA CYS A 169 -9.32 -9.20 -9.93
C CYS A 169 -8.61 -9.52 -11.25
N ILE A 170 -9.39 -9.90 -12.25
CA ILE A 170 -8.94 -10.22 -13.60
C ILE A 170 -9.77 -9.35 -14.54
N PHE A 171 -9.12 -8.42 -15.21
CA PHE A 171 -9.78 -7.40 -16.00
C PHE A 171 -9.09 -7.24 -17.35
N SER A 172 -9.89 -7.09 -18.41
CA SER A 172 -9.39 -6.89 -19.78
C SER A 172 -9.64 -5.49 -20.34
N LYS A 173 -10.41 -4.67 -19.60
CA LYS A 173 -10.76 -3.27 -19.90
C LYS A 173 -10.53 -2.40 -18.68
N ASP A 174 -10.57 -1.09 -18.87
CA ASP A 174 -10.58 -0.09 -17.80
C ASP A 174 -11.78 -0.29 -16.87
N PHE A 175 -11.61 0.01 -15.59
CA PHE A 175 -12.65 -0.15 -14.57
C PHE A 175 -12.42 0.80 -13.39
N ASN A 176 -13.48 1.06 -12.63
CA ASN A 176 -13.43 1.86 -11.41
C ASN A 176 -13.54 0.96 -10.17
N LEU A 177 -12.56 1.04 -9.28
CA LEU A 177 -12.58 0.38 -7.98
C LEU A 177 -13.25 1.27 -6.95
N LYS A 178 -14.18 0.69 -6.19
CA LYS A 178 -14.75 1.30 -5.01
C LYS A 178 -14.43 0.47 -3.79
N PHE A 179 -14.15 1.14 -2.68
CA PHE A 179 -13.77 0.50 -1.42
C PHE A 179 -14.89 0.61 -0.41
N SER A 180 -15.05 -0.45 0.39
CA SER A 180 -15.99 -0.50 1.50
C SER A 180 -15.42 -1.33 2.64
N LEU A 181 -16.05 -1.26 3.81
CA LEU A 181 -15.74 -2.15 4.93
C LEU A 181 -16.71 -3.32 4.94
N ASP A 182 -16.19 -4.53 5.16
CA ASP A 182 -17.05 -5.71 5.39
C ASP A 182 -17.79 -5.65 6.73
N ASN A 183 -17.19 -4.94 7.68
CA ASN A 183 -17.69 -4.82 9.05
C ASN A 183 -18.42 -3.50 9.26
N LYS A 184 -19.40 -3.49 10.18
CA LYS A 184 -20.18 -2.31 10.59
C LYS A 184 -19.38 -1.31 11.44
N MET A 185 -18.11 -1.09 11.12
CA MET A 185 -17.30 -0.07 11.77
C MET A 185 -17.57 1.29 11.12
N ASN A 186 -17.60 2.32 11.96
CA ASN A 186 -17.80 3.70 11.52
C ASN A 186 -16.46 4.34 11.10
N ILE A 187 -15.83 3.78 10.07
CA ILE A 187 -14.57 4.30 9.51
C ILE A 187 -14.87 4.77 8.09
N ASN A 188 -14.50 6.02 7.80
CA ASN A 188 -14.74 6.62 6.50
C ASN A 188 -13.60 6.31 5.52
N PHE A 189 -13.91 6.11 4.24
CA PHE A 189 -12.89 6.12 3.20
C PHE A 189 -12.75 7.54 2.65
N ASN A 190 -11.52 8.04 2.61
CA ASN A 190 -11.19 9.30 1.95
C ASN A 190 -10.68 9.06 0.53
N VAL A 191 -11.41 8.21 -0.18
CA VAL A 191 -11.27 7.91 -1.60
C VAL A 191 -12.64 7.48 -2.06
N ASP A 192 -13.18 8.18 -3.05
CA ASP A 192 -14.45 7.81 -3.65
C ASP A 192 -14.26 6.54 -4.49
N ASN A 193 -13.51 6.66 -5.58
CA ASN A 193 -13.19 5.58 -6.50
C ASN A 193 -11.74 5.70 -6.99
N VAL A 194 -11.15 4.56 -7.39
CA VAL A 194 -9.86 4.50 -8.09
C VAL A 194 -10.09 4.00 -9.51
N ASN A 195 -9.80 4.85 -10.48
CA ASN A 195 -9.90 4.53 -11.89
C ASN A 195 -8.67 3.72 -12.29
N VAL A 196 -8.87 2.52 -12.81
CA VAL A 196 -7.78 1.66 -13.27
C VAL A 196 -7.80 1.59 -14.78
N THR A 197 -6.70 2.02 -15.40
CA THR A 197 -6.47 1.91 -16.84
C THR A 197 -5.61 0.69 -17.14
N ILE A 198 -6.15 -0.25 -17.91
CA ILE A 198 -5.42 -1.44 -18.36
C ILE A 198 -4.63 -1.09 -19.61
N LYS A 199 -3.29 -1.15 -19.50
CA LYS A 199 -2.38 -1.00 -20.64
C LYS A 199 -2.21 -2.33 -21.35
N ASP A 200 -2.09 -2.25 -22.68
CA ASP A 200 -1.66 -3.38 -23.49
C ASP A 200 -0.22 -3.81 -23.14
N CYS A 201 0.15 -5.02 -23.53
CA CYS A 201 1.49 -5.55 -23.31
C CYS A 201 2.53 -4.66 -24.01
N LYS A 202 3.63 -4.40 -23.31
CA LYS A 202 4.82 -3.81 -23.94
C LYS A 202 5.37 -4.76 -25.01
N ASP A 203 6.08 -4.22 -25.98
CA ASP A 203 6.60 -4.99 -27.13
C ASP A 203 7.48 -6.18 -26.72
N ASP A 204 8.21 -6.05 -25.60
CA ASP A 204 9.09 -7.05 -25.01
C ASP A 204 8.35 -8.13 -24.21
N TYR A 205 7.05 -7.98 -23.97
CA TYR A 205 6.20 -8.95 -23.27
C TYR A 205 5.40 -9.81 -24.26
N ILE A 206 5.01 -11.00 -23.81
CA ILE A 206 4.19 -11.94 -24.57
C ILE A 206 2.74 -11.80 -24.11
N LYS A 207 1.85 -11.52 -25.06
CA LYS A 207 0.41 -11.47 -24.83
C LYS A 207 -0.15 -12.89 -24.89
N MET A 208 -0.55 -13.39 -23.73
CA MET A 208 -1.12 -14.72 -23.53
C MET A 208 -2.62 -14.61 -23.34
N TYR A 209 -3.37 -15.67 -23.62
CA TYR A 209 -4.82 -15.73 -23.40
C TYR A 209 -5.17 -16.93 -22.53
N ASP A 210 -6.05 -16.74 -21.56
CA ASP A 210 -6.57 -17.82 -20.73
C ASP A 210 -7.72 -18.57 -21.45
N LYS A 211 -8.27 -19.59 -20.78
CA LYS A 211 -9.39 -20.41 -21.31
C LYS A 211 -10.68 -19.61 -21.54
N ASN A 212 -10.80 -18.43 -20.95
CA ASN A 212 -11.96 -17.56 -21.04
C ASN A 212 -11.68 -16.34 -21.94
N ASN A 213 -10.57 -16.36 -22.70
CA ASN A 213 -10.11 -15.29 -23.58
C ASN A 213 -9.70 -13.98 -22.88
N PHE A 214 -9.42 -14.00 -21.58
CA PHE A 214 -8.72 -12.87 -20.94
C PHE A 214 -7.27 -12.87 -21.37
N TYR A 215 -6.78 -11.72 -21.85
CA TYR A 215 -5.35 -11.59 -22.13
C TYR A 215 -4.59 -11.15 -20.89
N HIS A 216 -3.35 -11.62 -20.78
CA HIS A 216 -2.38 -11.16 -19.79
C HIS A 216 -0.97 -11.11 -20.40
N CYS A 217 -0.12 -10.28 -19.81
CA CYS A 217 1.23 -10.06 -20.30
C CYS A 217 2.23 -10.85 -19.46
N GLU A 218 2.99 -11.72 -20.10
CA GLU A 218 4.05 -12.48 -19.44
C GLU A 218 5.42 -12.01 -19.92
N SER A 219 6.39 -11.99 -19.00
CA SER A 219 7.79 -11.87 -19.41
C SER A 219 8.21 -13.11 -20.20
N PRO A 220 9.03 -12.96 -21.26
CA PRO A 220 9.49 -14.09 -22.05
C PRO A 220 10.27 -15.07 -21.17
N LEU A 221 9.91 -16.35 -21.25
CA LEU A 221 10.61 -17.44 -20.60
C LEU A 221 11.79 -17.85 -21.47
N CYS A 222 12.98 -17.91 -20.87
CA CYS A 222 14.17 -18.44 -21.53
C CYS A 222 14.56 -19.78 -20.93
N ASN A 223 15.37 -20.53 -21.67
CA ASN A 223 15.99 -21.75 -21.17
C ASN A 223 16.75 -21.50 -19.85
N ASP A 224 16.76 -22.51 -18.98
CA ASP A 224 17.41 -22.49 -17.67
C ASP A 224 18.93 -22.23 -17.76
N GLU A 225 19.53 -22.46 -18.93
CA GLU A 225 20.94 -22.14 -19.22
C GLU A 225 21.21 -20.64 -19.43
N CYS A 226 20.17 -19.82 -19.60
CA CYS A 226 20.30 -18.39 -19.77
C CYS A 226 20.60 -17.70 -18.41
N PRO A 227 21.74 -17.01 -18.25
CA PRO A 227 22.18 -16.48 -16.95
C PRO A 227 21.49 -15.15 -16.58
N LEU A 228 20.17 -15.21 -16.39
CA LEU A 228 19.34 -14.06 -16.02
C LEU A 228 19.62 -13.60 -14.58
N LYS A 229 19.88 -14.53 -13.65
CA LYS A 229 20.12 -14.23 -12.23
C LYS A 229 21.46 -13.53 -12.02
N GLU A 230 22.47 -13.92 -12.80
CA GLU A 230 23.80 -13.35 -12.80
C GLU A 230 23.86 -11.98 -13.52
N LYS A 231 22.73 -11.53 -14.09
CA LYS A 231 22.61 -10.29 -14.87
C LYS A 231 23.64 -10.21 -15.99
N ARG A 232 23.84 -11.32 -16.71
CA ARG A 232 24.72 -11.39 -17.90
C ARG A 232 23.94 -11.51 -19.20
N ALA A 233 22.66 -11.83 -19.10
CA ALA A 233 21.76 -11.97 -20.23
C ALA A 233 20.39 -11.39 -19.91
N ILE A 234 19.62 -11.13 -20.96
CA ILE A 234 18.20 -10.82 -20.93
C ILE A 234 17.46 -11.82 -21.81
N CYS A 235 16.21 -12.11 -21.44
CA CYS A 235 15.34 -12.91 -22.29
C CYS A 235 14.57 -11.98 -23.22
N ILE A 236 14.64 -12.22 -24.52
CA ILE A 236 13.93 -11.45 -25.53
C ILE A 236 12.89 -12.33 -26.22
N LYS A 237 11.70 -11.78 -26.38
CA LYS A 237 10.61 -12.39 -27.15
C LYS A 237 11.02 -12.54 -28.62
N LYS A 238 10.77 -13.71 -29.19
CA LYS A 238 11.02 -13.99 -30.61
C LYS A 238 9.74 -14.44 -31.30
N GLY A 239 9.36 -13.72 -32.37
CA GLY A 239 8.15 -14.01 -33.15
C GLY A 239 6.86 -13.43 -32.55
N SER A 240 5.74 -13.76 -33.19
CA SER A 240 4.39 -13.30 -32.85
C SER A 240 3.56 -14.38 -32.14
N GLU A 241 4.20 -15.41 -31.60
CA GLU A 241 3.49 -16.56 -31.02
C GLU A 241 2.80 -16.17 -29.71
N PHE A 242 1.51 -16.51 -29.58
CA PHE A 242 0.73 -16.44 -28.34
C PHE A 242 1.13 -17.57 -27.35
N THR A 243 2.38 -18.01 -27.40
CA THR A 243 2.91 -19.12 -26.60
C THR A 243 4.24 -18.70 -25.98
N ASN A 244 4.29 -18.63 -24.65
CA ASN A 244 5.51 -18.35 -23.90
C ASN A 244 6.32 -19.63 -23.67
N ASN A 245 7.08 -20.06 -24.69
CA ASN A 245 7.88 -21.29 -24.62
C ASN A 245 9.36 -20.96 -24.39
N LYS A 246 9.98 -21.63 -23.40
CA LYS A 246 11.40 -21.44 -23.06
C LYS A 246 12.39 -21.76 -24.18
N TYR A 247 11.96 -22.49 -25.20
CA TYR A 247 12.79 -22.85 -26.36
C TYR A 247 12.57 -21.95 -27.59
N SER A 248 11.51 -21.13 -27.63
CA SER A 248 11.24 -20.22 -28.75
C SER A 248 11.81 -18.82 -28.52
N ASN A 249 11.82 -18.35 -27.28
CA ASN A 249 12.44 -17.07 -26.91
C ASN A 249 13.97 -17.14 -26.93
N GLU A 250 14.61 -15.99 -27.11
CA GLU A 250 16.05 -15.89 -27.30
C GLU A 250 16.74 -15.34 -26.04
N CYS A 251 17.81 -16.02 -25.62
CA CYS A 251 18.70 -15.52 -24.59
C CYS A 251 19.72 -14.59 -25.25
N LYS A 252 19.64 -13.29 -24.97
CA LYS A 252 20.56 -12.30 -25.50
C LYS A 252 21.55 -11.88 -24.43
N CYS A 253 22.85 -12.02 -24.73
CA CYS A 253 23.91 -11.57 -23.84
C CYS A 253 23.90 -10.04 -23.72
N LEU A 254 24.16 -9.55 -22.51
CA LEU A 254 24.42 -8.14 -22.26
C LEU A 254 25.82 -7.77 -22.73
N ASP A 255 26.03 -6.49 -23.03
CA ASP A 255 27.31 -5.96 -23.48
C ASP A 255 28.45 -6.36 -22.53
N GLY A 256 29.55 -6.87 -23.10
CA GLY A 256 30.67 -7.44 -22.34
C GLY A 256 30.56 -8.95 -22.09
N TRP A 257 29.50 -9.61 -22.55
CA TRP A 257 29.33 -11.07 -22.48
C TRP A 257 29.00 -11.67 -23.84
N ASN A 258 29.51 -12.87 -24.10
CA ASN A 258 29.36 -13.63 -25.34
C ASN A 258 29.26 -15.15 -25.07
N GLY A 259 29.06 -15.91 -26.14
CA GLY A 259 28.87 -17.37 -26.12
C GLY A 259 27.40 -17.76 -25.91
N ASN A 260 27.05 -19.01 -26.22
CA ASN A 260 25.66 -19.49 -26.22
C ASN A 260 24.93 -19.29 -24.88
N ASN A 261 25.67 -19.30 -23.77
CA ASN A 261 25.14 -19.14 -22.42
C ASN A 261 25.69 -17.88 -21.73
N CYS A 262 26.19 -16.89 -22.50
CA CYS A 262 26.69 -15.61 -21.98
C CYS A 262 27.74 -15.74 -20.85
N ASN A 263 28.60 -16.74 -20.97
CA ASN A 263 29.61 -17.09 -19.97
C ASN A 263 31.01 -16.60 -20.36
N GLU A 264 31.19 -16.14 -21.59
CA GLU A 264 32.48 -15.64 -22.07
C GLU A 264 32.49 -14.12 -21.93
N LYS A 265 33.52 -13.57 -21.29
CA LYS A 265 33.68 -12.11 -21.26
C LYS A 265 34.18 -11.63 -22.62
N GLU A 266 33.50 -10.65 -23.17
CA GLU A 266 34.01 -9.92 -24.32
C GLU A 266 35.05 -8.92 -23.87
N PHE A 267 36.30 -9.13 -24.29
CA PHE A 267 37.37 -8.17 -24.06
C PHE A 267 37.47 -7.24 -25.26
N ALA A 268 37.54 -5.93 -25.02
CA ALA A 268 37.78 -4.96 -26.07
C ALA A 268 39.04 -5.37 -26.85
N LYS A 269 38.90 -5.53 -28.18
CA LYS A 269 40.06 -5.74 -29.04
C LYS A 269 40.93 -4.50 -28.96
N TYR A 270 42.09 -4.64 -28.34
CA TYR A 270 43.10 -3.60 -28.32
C TYR A 270 43.67 -3.46 -29.73
N ASP A 271 43.17 -2.48 -30.49
CA ASP A 271 43.75 -2.15 -31.79
C ASP A 271 45.09 -1.44 -31.53
N LYS A 272 46.18 -2.15 -31.80
CA LYS A 272 47.55 -1.67 -31.58
C LYS A 272 47.92 -0.44 -32.43
N THR A 273 47.04 0.04 -33.30
CA THR A 273 47.37 1.09 -34.27
C THR A 273 47.13 2.52 -33.83
N ILE A 274 46.55 2.81 -32.66
CA ILE A 274 46.39 4.21 -32.20
C ILE A 274 46.80 4.35 -30.73
N LEU A 275 48.10 4.64 -30.54
CA LEU A 275 48.59 5.37 -29.38
C LEU A 275 48.79 6.83 -29.79
N TYR A 276 47.72 7.61 -29.67
CA TYR A 276 47.87 9.03 -29.32
C TYR A 276 47.26 9.23 -27.94
N SER A 277 48.16 9.33 -26.97
CA SER A 277 47.92 9.93 -25.67
C SER A 277 47.27 11.30 -25.86
N ASN A 278 46.06 11.48 -25.34
CA ASN A 278 45.71 12.59 -24.46
C ASN A 278 44.53 12.16 -23.59
N GLY A 279 44.64 12.47 -22.29
CA GLY A 279 43.90 11.81 -21.22
C GLY A 279 42.38 11.87 -21.33
N TYR A 280 41.76 10.80 -20.84
CA TYR A 280 40.59 10.71 -19.95
C TYR A 280 40.03 9.28 -20.09
N ILE A 281 40.45 8.38 -19.19
CA ILE A 281 39.75 7.11 -18.97
C ILE A 281 38.88 7.30 -17.74
N ALA A 282 37.57 7.47 -17.96
CA ALA A 282 36.58 7.47 -16.90
C ALA A 282 36.37 6.03 -16.41
N TYR A 283 36.47 5.87 -15.09
CA TYR A 283 36.10 4.74 -14.24
C TYR A 283 35.43 3.53 -14.94
N ILE A 284 36.19 2.44 -15.09
CA ILE A 284 35.65 1.08 -15.22
C ILE A 284 36.02 0.36 -13.91
N ASN A 285 35.01 0.13 -13.06
CA ASN A 285 35.21 -0.63 -11.82
C ASN A 285 35.40 -2.13 -12.16
N HIS A 286 36.53 -2.64 -11.68
CA HIS A 286 36.86 -4.04 -11.41
C HIS A 286 37.18 -4.99 -12.58
N PHE A 287 38.48 -5.04 -12.91
CA PHE A 287 39.14 -6.25 -13.40
C PHE A 287 39.65 -7.07 -12.19
N TYR A 288 39.26 -8.35 -12.11
CA TYR A 288 40.01 -9.35 -11.35
C TYR A 288 40.94 -10.10 -12.31
N TYR A 289 42.23 -10.13 -12.00
CA TYR A 289 43.20 -11.04 -12.61
C TYR A 289 43.23 -12.38 -11.85
N LYS A 290 43.56 -13.43 -12.60
CA LYS A 290 43.75 -14.85 -12.26
C LYS A 290 44.00 -15.19 -10.78
#